data_AF-X0UIJ8-F1
#
_entry.id   AF-X0UIJ8-F1
#
_cell.length_a   1.000
_cell.length_b   1.000
_cell.length_c   1.000
_cell.angle_alpha   90.00
_cell.angle_beta   90.00
_cell.angle_gamma   90.00
#
_symmetry.space_group_name_H-M   'P 1'
#
loop_
_entity.id
_entity.type
_entity.pdbx_description
1 polymer ?
#
loop_
_entity_poly.entity_id
_entity_poly.type
_entity_poly.pdbx_seq_one_letter_code
_entity_poly.pdbx_strand_id
1 'polypeptide(L)'
;MMGLETIRKVNEEKCQQAEKSGLLPKVILGKTTIEEIKSIPHIGDFRPDGFELVATHFVDNSGFGGEHEPALTFKQFMNQIEKGHAYAIIEAGQFQIHIGEFEVRK
;
A
#
# COMPACT_ATOMS: atom_id res chain seq x y z
N MET A 1 7.81 -9.78 -24.96
CA MET A 1 6.57 -9.54 -24.18
C MET A 1 6.71 -10.28 -22.87
N MET A 2 6.60 -9.60 -21.73
CA MET A 2 6.67 -10.26 -20.41
C MET A 2 5.30 -10.90 -20.13
N GLY A 3 5.29 -12.21 -19.89
CA GLY A 3 4.07 -13.00 -19.71
C GLY A 3 3.47 -12.85 -18.31
N LEU A 4 2.17 -13.11 -18.18
CA LEU A 4 1.40 -13.08 -16.92
C LEU A 4 2.03 -13.91 -15.79
N GLU A 5 2.78 -14.95 -16.13
CA GLU A 5 3.53 -15.80 -15.19
C GLU A 5 4.66 -15.05 -14.48
N THR A 6 5.28 -14.07 -15.14
CA THR A 6 6.34 -13.23 -14.56
C THR A 6 5.78 -12.29 -13.49
N ILE A 7 4.56 -11.77 -13.70
CA ILE A 7 3.91 -10.85 -12.76
C ILE A 7 3.56 -11.58 -11.45
N ARG A 8 3.10 -12.83 -11.54
CA ARG A 8 2.73 -13.64 -10.38
C ARG A 8 3.94 -14.01 -9.52
N LYS A 9 5.05 -14.43 -10.15
CA LYS A 9 6.32 -14.69 -9.45
C LYS A 9 6.87 -13.45 -8.75
N VAL A 10 6.86 -12.28 -9.40
CA VAL A 10 7.31 -11.03 -8.79
C VAL A 10 6.46 -10.67 -7.57
N ASN A 11 5.15 -10.95 -7.59
CA ASN A 11 4.29 -10.68 -6.45
C ASN A 11 4.57 -11.63 -5.28
N GLU A 12 4.72 -12.93 -5.56
CA GLU A 12 5.10 -13.94 -4.55
C GLU A 12 6.48 -13.66 -3.94
N GLU A 13 7.47 -13.28 -4.76
CA GLU A 13 8.81 -12.93 -4.30
C GLU A 13 8.78 -11.69 -3.40
N LYS A 14 7.96 -10.68 -3.73
CA LYS A 14 7.81 -9.48 -2.89
C LYS A 14 7.09 -9.77 -1.57
N CYS A 15 6.06 -10.62 -1.56
CA CYS A 15 5.43 -11.09 -0.31
C CYS A 15 6.45 -11.83 0.58
N GLN A 16 7.21 -12.77 0.00
CA GLN A 16 8.21 -13.52 0.76
C GLN A 16 9.34 -12.62 1.28
N GLN A 17 9.74 -11.62 0.51
CA GLN A 17 10.77 -10.67 0.93
C GLN A 17 10.28 -9.72 2.02
N ALA A 18 9.00 -9.36 2.01
CA ALA A 18 8.36 -8.57 3.05
C ALA A 18 8.27 -9.29 4.39
N GLU A 19 7.80 -10.54 4.35
CA GLU A 19 7.68 -11.41 5.53
C GLU A 19 9.06 -11.68 6.15
N LYS A 20 10.08 -11.97 5.31
CA LYS A 20 11.46 -12.18 5.78
C LYS A 20 12.13 -10.92 6.34
N SER A 21 11.75 -9.73 5.85
CA SER A 21 12.36 -8.47 6.26
C SER A 21 11.70 -7.84 7.48
N GLY A 22 10.57 -8.39 7.96
CA GLY A 22 9.81 -7.80 9.07
C GLY A 22 9.34 -6.38 8.74
N LEU A 23 8.89 -6.16 7.50
CA LEU A 23 8.47 -4.83 7.05
C LEU A 23 7.25 -4.37 7.87
N LEU A 24 7.40 -3.21 8.51
CA LEU A 24 6.35 -2.58 9.31
C LEU A 24 5.63 -1.52 8.47
N PRO A 25 4.32 -1.30 8.68
CA PRO A 25 3.60 -0.22 8.02
C PRO A 25 4.21 1.14 8.36
N LYS A 26 4.21 2.03 7.37
CA LYS A 26 4.86 3.34 7.50
C LYS A 26 3.91 4.31 8.18
N VAL A 27 4.27 4.75 9.39
CA VAL A 27 3.50 5.77 10.13
C VAL A 27 3.67 7.12 9.47
N ILE A 28 2.56 7.74 9.09
CA ILE A 28 2.53 9.09 8.55
C ILE A 28 2.29 10.06 9.70
N LEU A 29 3.31 10.81 10.08
CA LEU A 29 3.22 11.80 11.16
C LEU A 29 2.94 13.23 10.64
N GLY A 30 3.05 13.47 9.33
CA GLY A 30 3.13 14.81 8.75
C GLY A 30 2.44 14.96 7.39
N LYS A 31 2.86 15.99 6.64
CA LYS A 31 2.41 16.15 5.24
C LYS A 31 3.09 15.07 4.39
N THR A 32 2.28 14.18 3.85
CA THR A 32 2.74 13.13 2.93
C THR A 32 2.94 13.66 1.52
N THR A 33 4.00 13.22 0.85
CA THR A 33 4.24 13.44 -0.58
C THR A 33 3.89 12.19 -1.38
N ILE A 34 3.71 12.34 -2.69
CA ILE A 34 3.47 11.20 -3.59
C ILE A 34 4.62 10.18 -3.48
N GLU A 35 5.86 10.66 -3.31
CA GLU A 35 7.05 9.82 -3.15
C GLU A 35 7.00 9.00 -1.85
N GLU A 36 6.54 9.61 -0.75
CA GLU A 36 6.33 8.90 0.52
C GLU A 36 5.32 7.76 0.35
N ILE A 37 4.23 7.98 -0.40
CA ILE A 37 3.25 6.93 -0.70
C ILE A 37 3.81 5.86 -1.62
N LYS A 38 4.56 6.23 -2.66
CA LYS A 38 5.24 5.25 -3.51
C LYS A 38 6.31 4.45 -2.76
N SER A 39 6.79 4.96 -1.65
CA SER A 39 7.79 4.34 -0.79
C SER A 39 7.20 3.61 0.42
N ILE A 40 5.86 3.48 0.52
CA ILE A 40 5.29 2.65 1.58
C ILE A 40 5.65 1.17 1.35
N PRO A 41 5.91 0.43 2.42
CA PRO A 41 6.30 -0.95 2.30
C PRO A 41 5.12 -1.82 1.86
N HIS A 42 5.44 -2.85 1.07
CA HIS A 42 4.50 -3.93 0.79
C HIS A 42 4.67 -4.95 1.90
N ILE A 43 3.62 -5.13 2.71
CA ILE A 43 3.59 -6.11 3.81
C ILE A 43 2.67 -7.30 3.48
N GLY A 44 1.84 -7.18 2.44
CA GLY A 44 0.93 -8.24 2.04
C GLY A 44 -0.13 -8.50 3.12
N ASP A 45 -0.39 -9.78 3.39
CA ASP A 45 -1.23 -10.23 4.50
C ASP A 45 -0.56 -10.16 5.88
N PHE A 46 0.71 -9.74 5.97
CA PHE A 46 1.38 -9.59 7.25
C PHE A 46 0.69 -8.51 8.09
N ARG A 47 0.39 -8.84 9.35
CA ARG A 47 -0.20 -7.93 10.34
C ARG A 47 0.76 -7.83 11.52
N PRO A 48 1.59 -6.78 11.58
CA PRO A 48 2.53 -6.63 12.68
C PRO A 48 1.81 -6.35 14.00
N ASP A 49 2.36 -6.89 15.09
CA ASP A 49 1.85 -6.67 16.44
C ASP A 49 1.94 -5.17 16.80
N GLY A 50 0.89 -4.63 17.41
CA GLY A 50 0.76 -3.19 17.69
C GLY A 50 0.14 -2.35 16.56
N PHE A 51 -0.21 -2.95 15.42
CA PHE A 51 -0.92 -2.27 14.33
C PHE A 51 -2.27 -2.94 14.06
N GLU A 52 -3.35 -2.17 14.14
CA GLU A 52 -4.70 -2.67 13.84
C GLU A 52 -5.17 -2.12 12.51
N LEU A 53 -5.52 -3.00 11.56
CA LEU A 53 -6.09 -2.60 10.28
C LEU A 53 -7.47 -1.99 10.50
N VAL A 54 -7.60 -0.69 10.21
CA VAL A 54 -8.85 0.07 10.38
C VAL A 54 -9.58 0.29 9.06
N ALA A 55 -8.84 0.45 7.97
CA ALA A 55 -9.40 0.68 6.65
C ALA A 55 -8.52 0.12 5.54
N THR A 56 -9.09 -0.03 4.36
CA THR A 56 -8.37 -0.44 3.14
C THR A 56 -8.73 0.48 2.00
N HIS A 57 -7.72 0.99 1.32
CA HIS A 57 -7.84 1.96 0.25
C HIS A 57 -7.41 1.34 -1.07
N PHE A 58 -8.25 1.46 -2.09
CA PHE A 58 -7.93 0.96 -3.42
C PHE A 58 -7.34 2.09 -4.27
N VAL A 59 -6.08 1.96 -4.66
CA VAL A 59 -5.32 3.03 -5.31
C VAL A 59 -4.79 2.57 -6.66
N ASP A 60 -4.96 3.39 -7.70
CA ASP A 60 -4.33 3.18 -8.99
C ASP A 60 -2.86 3.59 -8.96
N ASN A 61 -1.95 2.63 -9.12
CA ASN A 61 -0.50 2.85 -9.16
C ASN A 61 -0.02 3.30 -10.55
N SER A 62 -0.80 3.06 -11.61
CA SER A 62 -0.48 3.54 -12.97
C SER A 62 -0.40 5.06 -13.04
N GLY A 63 -1.15 5.78 -12.19
CA GLY A 63 -1.18 7.24 -12.19
C GLY A 63 -1.93 7.82 -13.40
N PHE A 64 -2.64 6.96 -14.13
CA PHE A 64 -3.52 7.30 -15.25
C PHE A 64 -5.00 7.27 -14.84
N GLY A 65 -5.29 6.84 -13.60
CA GLY A 65 -6.64 6.82 -13.03
C GLY A 65 -7.33 8.19 -13.13
N GLY A 66 -8.52 8.22 -13.73
CA GLY A 66 -9.40 9.38 -13.77
C GLY A 66 -10.23 9.52 -12.49
N GLU A 67 -10.71 10.73 -12.21
CA GLU A 67 -11.52 11.05 -11.01
C GLU A 67 -12.85 10.28 -10.94
N HIS A 68 -13.25 9.67 -12.04
CA HIS A 68 -14.49 8.89 -12.21
C HIS A 68 -14.27 7.38 -12.21
N GLU A 69 -13.05 6.90 -11.95
CA GLU A 69 -12.76 5.47 -11.86
C GLU A 69 -12.93 4.95 -10.42
N PRO A 70 -13.28 3.66 -10.24
CA PRO A 70 -13.48 3.07 -8.91
C PRO A 70 -12.19 3.02 -8.06
N ALA A 71 -11.02 3.16 -8.67
CA ALA A 71 -9.74 3.24 -7.97
C ALA A 71 -9.38 4.70 -7.66
N LEU A 72 -8.99 4.97 -6.42
CA LEU A 72 -8.53 6.29 -6.00
C LEU A 72 -7.23 6.63 -6.73
N THR A 73 -7.13 7.86 -7.21
CA THR A 73 -5.84 8.40 -7.66
C THR A 73 -4.93 8.66 -6.46
N PHE A 74 -3.60 8.66 -6.66
CA PHE A 74 -2.66 9.04 -5.59
C PHE A 74 -3.00 10.37 -4.92
N LYS A 75 -3.52 11.34 -5.68
CA LYS A 75 -3.95 12.64 -5.14
C LYS A 75 -5.16 12.51 -4.21
N GLN A 76 -6.16 11.72 -4.60
CA GLN A 76 -7.33 11.47 -3.77
C GLN A 76 -6.96 10.68 -2.52
N PHE A 77 -6.14 9.64 -2.67
CA PHE A 77 -5.63 8.86 -1.54
C PHE A 77 -4.85 9.76 -0.57
N MET A 78 -3.97 10.64 -1.06
CA MET A 78 -3.25 11.59 -0.21
C MET A 78 -4.17 12.51 0.61
N ASN A 79 -5.36 12.82 0.09
CA ASN A 79 -6.34 13.64 0.81
C ASN A 79 -7.12 12.83 1.86
N GLN A 80 -7.11 11.50 1.79
CA GLN A 80 -7.70 10.60 2.80
C GLN A 80 -6.70 10.16 3.87
N ILE A 81 -5.41 10.44 3.68
CA ILE A 81 -4.39 10.07 4.68
C ILE A 81 -4.60 10.87 5.96
N GLU A 82 -4.77 10.13 7.05
CA GLU A 82 -4.84 10.65 8.40
C GLU A 82 -3.45 10.66 9.06
N LYS A 83 -3.19 11.71 9.83
CA LYS A 83 -1.92 11.85 10.55
C LYS A 83 -1.97 11.00 11.82
N GLY A 84 -0.87 10.29 12.08
CA GLY A 84 -0.76 9.34 13.19
C GLY A 84 -1.13 7.91 12.81
N HIS A 85 -1.66 7.70 11.59
CA HIS A 85 -1.99 6.38 11.06
C HIS A 85 -0.81 5.83 10.25
N ALA A 86 -0.74 4.51 10.14
CA ALA A 86 0.28 3.81 9.40
C ALA A 86 -0.30 3.19 8.13
N TYR A 87 0.48 3.21 7.06
CA TYR A 87 0.02 2.75 5.75
C TYR A 87 1.00 1.73 5.17
N ALA A 88 0.46 0.69 4.58
CA ALA A 88 1.24 -0.31 3.86
C ALA A 88 0.43 -0.93 2.73
N ILE A 89 1.12 -1.38 1.68
CA ILE A 89 0.47 -2.16 0.64
C ILE A 89 0.16 -3.53 1.22
N ILE A 90 -1.11 -3.93 1.18
CA ILE A 90 -1.59 -5.25 1.59
C ILE A 90 -1.80 -6.17 0.40
N GLU A 91 -2.02 -5.60 -0.79
CA GLU A 91 -2.10 -6.34 -2.03
C GLU A 91 -1.60 -5.47 -3.17
N ALA A 92 -0.71 -6.00 -4.01
CA ALA A 92 -0.26 -5.31 -5.22
C ALA A 92 -0.71 -6.05 -6.47
N GLY A 93 -1.49 -5.40 -7.32
CA GLY A 93 -1.78 -5.80 -8.68
C GLY A 93 -0.85 -5.12 -9.69
N GLN A 94 -1.02 -5.45 -10.98
CA GLN A 94 -0.17 -4.91 -12.06
C GLN A 94 -0.35 -3.39 -12.25
N PHE A 95 -1.55 -2.88 -11.99
CA PHE A 95 -1.90 -1.46 -12.17
C PHE A 95 -2.58 -0.86 -10.93
N GLN A 96 -3.21 -1.68 -10.11
CA GLN A 96 -3.98 -1.28 -8.93
C GLN A 96 -3.38 -1.93 -7.68
N ILE A 97 -3.35 -1.20 -6.58
CA ILE A 97 -2.83 -1.65 -5.29
C ILE A 97 -3.87 -1.41 -4.19
N HIS A 98 -3.93 -2.31 -3.22
CA HIS A 98 -4.68 -2.12 -1.98
C HIS A 98 -3.71 -1.67 -0.90
N ILE A 99 -3.97 -0.50 -0.33
CA ILE A 99 -3.23 0.06 0.79
C ILE A 99 -4.05 -0.14 2.05
N GLY A 100 -3.55 -0.92 2.99
CA GLY A 100 -4.10 -1.01 4.33
C GLY A 100 -3.72 0.22 5.15
N GLU A 101 -4.71 0.76 5.85
CA GLU A 101 -4.54 1.77 6.89
C GLU A 101 -4.60 1.11 8.25
N PHE A 102 -3.63 1.42 9.09
CA PHE A 102 -3.40 0.81 10.37
C PHE A 102 -3.33 1.87 11.47
N GLU A 103 -4.07 1.69 12.55
CA GLU A 103 -3.87 2.45 13.78
C GLU A 103 -2.79 1.80 14.64
N VAL A 104 -1.91 2.64 15.21
CA VAL A 104 -0.91 2.19 16.18
C VAL A 104 -1.61 1.99 17.52
N ARG A 105 -1.79 0.74 17.94
CA ARG A 105 -2.27 0.42 19.28
C ARG A 105 -1.18 0.76 20.29
N LYS A 106 -1.47 1.73 21.16
CA LYS A 106 -0.64 2.11 22.32
C LYS A 106 -0.76 1.11 23.46
#